data_AF-A0A166W9D9-F1
#
_entry.id   AF-A0A166W9D9-F1
#
_cell.length_a   1.000
_cell.length_b   1.000
_cell.length_c   1.000
_cell.angle_alpha   90.00
_cell.angle_beta   90.00
_cell.angle_gamma   90.00
#
_symmetry.space_group_name_H-M   'P 1'
#
loop_
_entity.id
_entity.type
_entity.pdbx_description
1 polymer ?
#
loop_
_entity_poly.entity_id
_entity_poly.type
_entity_poly.pdbx_seq_one_letter_code
_entity_poly.pdbx_strand_id
1 'polypeptide(L)'
;MVLNLKHISQPPTKPYNVVVRSYRDKTIDFLPTYVAESANVNHWLGKWESCTEINITNTSGATAVVLIEDSDWKIIVNGTITGGQKVQPVNGDKDFEVSITDEGKLRFHCLSGSWTNGPGDSFEVQLLPFQQ
;
A
#
# COMPACT_ATOMS: atom_id res chain seq x y z
N MET A 1 -3.89 -15.13 10.99
CA MET A 1 -3.21 -13.85 10.85
C MET A 1 -4.19 -12.90 10.16
N VAL A 2 -4.21 -11.65 10.58
CA VAL A 2 -5.00 -10.59 9.96
C VAL A 2 -4.08 -9.40 9.72
N LEU A 3 -4.01 -8.96 8.47
CA LEU A 3 -3.42 -7.68 8.10
C LEU A 3 -4.51 -6.64 7.89
N ASN A 4 -4.29 -5.43 8.41
CA ASN A 4 -5.24 -4.34 8.29
C ASN A 4 -4.54 -3.06 7.83
N LEU A 5 -4.90 -2.59 6.64
CA LEU A 5 -4.47 -1.30 6.14
C LEU A 5 -5.31 -0.21 6.81
N LYS A 6 -4.68 0.56 7.71
CA LYS A 6 -5.37 1.62 8.46
C LYS A 6 -5.42 2.92 7.69
N HIS A 7 -4.27 3.33 7.16
CA HIS A 7 -4.07 4.64 6.58
C HIS A 7 -3.31 4.55 5.27
N ILE A 8 -3.66 5.45 4.34
CA ILE A 8 -2.82 5.76 3.19
C ILE A 8 -2.46 7.24 3.21
N SER A 9 -1.21 7.56 2.91
CA SER A 9 -0.73 8.94 2.86
C SER A 9 0.16 9.23 1.65
N GLN A 10 0.30 10.51 1.34
CA GLN A 10 1.08 11.01 0.22
C GLN A 10 1.83 12.29 0.62
N PRO A 11 2.97 12.60 -0.01
CA PRO A 11 3.75 13.77 0.37
C PRO A 11 3.07 15.04 -0.19
N PRO A 12 3.08 16.16 0.53
CA PRO A 12 2.45 17.41 0.08
C PRO A 12 3.13 17.99 -1.17
N THR A 13 4.41 17.69 -1.35
CA THR A 13 5.30 18.11 -2.45
C THR A 13 5.04 17.40 -3.76
N LYS A 14 4.48 16.18 -3.72
CA LYS A 14 4.13 15.39 -4.90
C LYS A 14 2.73 14.81 -4.70
N PRO A 15 1.69 15.56 -5.05
CA PRO A 15 0.34 15.08 -4.85
C PRO A 15 -0.04 14.12 -5.97
N TYR A 16 -0.66 13.03 -5.57
CA TYR A 16 -1.19 11.97 -6.38
C TYR A 16 -2.71 11.90 -6.21
N ASN A 17 -3.36 11.26 -7.16
CA ASN A 17 -4.72 10.79 -7.04
C ASN A 17 -4.65 9.33 -6.59
N VAL A 18 -5.16 9.01 -5.39
CA VAL A 18 -5.09 7.64 -4.87
C VAL A 18 -6.49 7.08 -4.67
N VAL A 19 -6.76 5.92 -5.25
CA VAL A 19 -7.99 5.15 -5.02
C VAL A 19 -7.61 3.83 -4.37
N VAL A 20 -8.20 3.53 -3.22
CA VAL A 20 -8.03 2.26 -2.53
C VAL A 20 -9.34 1.47 -2.65
N ARG A 21 -9.28 0.25 -3.16
CA ARG A 21 -10.46 -0.64 -3.28
C ARG A 21 -10.20 -1.91 -2.49
N SER A 22 -11.07 -2.23 -1.52
CA SER A 22 -11.05 -3.53 -0.86
C SER A 22 -12.03 -4.46 -1.57
N TYR A 23 -11.53 -5.48 -2.28
CA TYR A 23 -12.40 -6.48 -2.89
C TYR A 23 -13.02 -7.43 -1.85
N ARG A 24 -12.44 -7.50 -0.64
CA ARG A 24 -12.99 -8.21 0.51
C ARG A 24 -14.25 -7.51 1.03
N ASP A 25 -14.16 -6.21 1.28
CA ASP A 25 -15.21 -5.45 1.96
C ASP A 25 -16.16 -4.73 0.98
N LYS A 26 -15.82 -4.76 -0.32
CA LYS A 26 -16.54 -4.06 -1.41
C LYS A 26 -16.63 -2.55 -1.21
N THR A 27 -15.60 -1.98 -0.59
CA THR A 27 -15.45 -0.55 -0.28
C THR A 27 -14.45 0.12 -1.19
N ILE A 28 -14.61 1.43 -1.36
CA ILE A 28 -13.71 2.28 -2.14
C ILE A 28 -13.45 3.55 -1.34
N ASP A 29 -12.17 3.83 -1.09
CA ASP A 29 -11.70 5.09 -0.52
C ASP A 29 -10.91 5.88 -1.55
N PHE A 30 -10.90 7.19 -1.33
CA PHE A 30 -10.33 8.12 -2.28
C PHE A 30 -9.54 9.21 -1.56
N LEU A 31 -8.32 9.44 -2.03
CA LEU A 31 -7.46 10.52 -1.62
C LEU A 31 -7.19 11.43 -2.83
N PRO A 32 -7.90 12.58 -2.93
CA PRO A 32 -7.76 13.47 -4.08
C PRO A 32 -6.41 14.18 -4.07
N THR A 33 -5.90 14.43 -5.27
CA THR A 33 -4.71 15.26 -5.50
C THR A 33 -4.92 16.66 -4.93
N TYR A 34 -3.93 17.18 -4.21
CA TYR A 34 -3.90 18.53 -3.61
C TYR A 34 -4.94 18.83 -2.51
N VAL A 35 -5.78 17.86 -2.11
CA VAL A 35 -6.85 18.10 -1.12
C VAL A 35 -6.51 17.53 0.25
N ALA A 36 -5.93 16.33 0.28
CA ALA A 36 -5.62 15.65 1.53
C ALA A 36 -4.30 14.87 1.42
N GLU A 37 -3.50 14.94 2.49
CA GLU A 37 -2.23 14.21 2.61
C GLU A 37 -2.44 12.79 3.12
N SER A 38 -3.61 12.46 3.68
CA SER A 38 -3.93 11.12 4.17
C SER A 38 -5.42 10.80 4.15
N ALA A 39 -5.73 9.50 4.06
CA ALA A 39 -7.06 8.94 4.21
C ALA A 39 -7.04 7.74 5.19
N ASN A 40 -8.07 7.66 6.03
CA ASN A 40 -8.34 6.49 6.86
C ASN A 40 -9.15 5.51 6.04
N VAL A 41 -8.58 4.34 5.74
CA VAL A 41 -9.24 3.33 4.89
C VAL A 41 -9.77 2.15 5.71
N ASN A 42 -9.02 1.70 6.73
CA ASN A 42 -9.40 0.64 7.67
C ASN A 42 -9.90 -0.66 7.01
N HIS A 43 -9.10 -1.25 6.12
CA HIS A 43 -9.44 -2.48 5.40
C HIS A 43 -8.65 -3.69 5.88
N TRP A 44 -9.35 -4.76 6.22
CA TRP A 44 -8.72 -6.07 6.33
C TRP A 44 -8.30 -6.56 4.95
N LEU A 45 -7.06 -7.00 4.82
CA LEU A 45 -6.60 -7.57 3.57
C LEU A 45 -7.28 -8.92 3.35
N GLY A 46 -7.73 -9.17 2.12
CA GLY A 46 -8.06 -10.52 1.65
C GLY A 46 -6.93 -11.12 0.83
N LYS A 47 -7.21 -12.30 0.28
CA LYS A 47 -6.31 -13.04 -0.61
C LYS A 47 -6.93 -13.20 -1.99
N TRP A 48 -6.11 -13.31 -3.04
CA TRP A 48 -6.57 -13.58 -4.40
C TRP A 48 -7.64 -12.57 -4.87
N GLU A 49 -8.83 -13.04 -5.24
CA GLU A 49 -9.96 -12.22 -5.70
C GLU A 49 -10.52 -11.26 -4.65
N SER A 50 -10.11 -11.42 -3.38
CA SER A 50 -10.48 -10.54 -2.27
C SER A 50 -9.37 -9.57 -1.86
N CYS A 51 -8.34 -9.36 -2.70
CA CYS A 51 -7.23 -8.45 -2.40
C CYS A 51 -7.66 -6.99 -2.22
N THR A 52 -6.72 -6.15 -1.77
CA THR A 52 -6.90 -4.69 -1.81
C THR A 52 -6.09 -4.13 -2.97
N GLU A 53 -6.70 -3.26 -3.77
CA GLU A 53 -6.06 -2.56 -4.87
C GLU A 53 -5.80 -1.10 -4.49
N ILE A 54 -4.61 -0.61 -4.78
CA ILE A 54 -4.22 0.79 -4.67
C ILE A 54 -3.89 1.29 -6.07
N ASN A 55 -4.74 2.16 -6.61
CA ASN A 55 -4.51 2.84 -7.88
C ASN A 55 -3.99 4.25 -7.60
N ILE A 56 -2.84 4.59 -8.19
CA ILE A 56 -2.12 5.84 -7.95
C ILE A 56 -1.87 6.50 -9.29
N THR A 57 -2.41 7.70 -9.49
CA THR A 57 -2.18 8.50 -10.70
C THR A 57 -1.47 9.79 -10.32
N ASN A 58 -0.34 10.10 -10.98
CA ASN A 58 0.33 11.38 -10.78
C ASN A 58 -0.30 12.49 -11.64
N THR A 59 0.17 13.71 -11.47
CA THR A 59 -0.36 14.90 -12.18
C THR A 59 -0.10 14.91 -13.68
N SER A 60 0.86 14.11 -14.18
CA SER A 60 1.10 13.91 -15.61
C SER A 60 0.26 12.79 -16.23
N GLY A 61 -0.59 12.12 -15.44
CA GLY A 61 -1.48 11.05 -15.89
C GLY A 61 -0.85 9.65 -15.88
N ALA A 62 0.42 9.52 -15.49
CA ALA A 62 1.03 8.19 -15.31
C ALA A 62 0.36 7.47 -14.13
N THR A 63 0.01 6.20 -14.33
CA THR A 63 -0.79 5.42 -13.39
C THR A 63 -0.07 4.14 -12.97
N ALA A 64 -0.05 3.89 -11.67
CA ALA A 64 0.39 2.66 -11.06
C ALA A 64 -0.81 1.94 -10.40
N VAL A 65 -0.89 0.62 -10.58
CA VAL A 65 -1.85 -0.25 -9.90
C VAL A 65 -1.06 -1.25 -9.06
N VAL A 66 -1.33 -1.25 -7.76
CA VAL A 66 -0.69 -2.14 -6.79
C VAL A 66 -1.75 -2.99 -6.10
N LEU A 67 -1.52 -4.29 -6.05
CA LEU A 67 -2.38 -5.24 -5.36
C LEU A 67 -1.68 -5.69 -4.08
N ILE A 68 -2.39 -5.68 -2.96
CA ILE A 68 -1.87 -6.09 -1.66
C ILE A 68 -2.74 -7.21 -1.08
N GLU A 69 -2.08 -8.27 -0.61
CA GLU A 69 -2.72 -9.52 -0.21
C GLU A 69 -2.16 -10.03 1.11
N ASP A 70 -3.03 -10.62 1.93
CA ASP A 70 -2.66 -11.42 3.12
C ASP A 70 -2.69 -12.91 2.75
N SER A 71 -1.53 -13.57 2.71
CA SER A 71 -1.43 -14.99 2.39
C SER A 71 -0.28 -15.67 3.13
N ASP A 72 -0.56 -16.81 3.77
CA ASP A 72 0.43 -17.72 4.36
C ASP A 72 1.55 -17.04 5.16
N TRP A 73 1.16 -16.21 6.14
CA TRP A 73 2.09 -15.43 6.99
C TRP A 73 2.97 -14.46 6.20
N LYS A 74 2.44 -13.91 5.11
CA LYS A 74 3.12 -12.94 4.25
C LYS A 74 2.12 -11.87 3.83
N ILE A 75 2.64 -10.66 3.67
CA ILE A 75 2.04 -9.67 2.79
C ILE A 75 2.67 -9.85 1.41
N ILE A 76 1.83 -9.96 0.40
CA ILE A 76 2.24 -10.02 -1.00
C ILE A 76 1.82 -8.70 -1.65
N VAL A 77 2.78 -8.02 -2.27
CA VAL A 77 2.57 -6.78 -3.02
C VAL A 77 2.89 -7.08 -4.49
N ASN A 78 1.91 -6.89 -5.37
CA ASN A 78 1.99 -7.18 -6.80
C ASN A 78 1.63 -5.93 -7.62
N GLY A 79 1.86 -5.98 -8.94
CA GLY A 79 1.36 -4.99 -9.89
C GLY A 79 2.48 -4.18 -10.54
N THR A 80 2.27 -2.89 -10.75
CA THR A 80 3.25 -1.98 -11.39
C THR A 80 4.36 -1.56 -10.43
N ILE A 81 5.07 -2.55 -9.88
CA ILE A 81 6.25 -2.37 -9.02
C ILE A 81 7.50 -2.98 -9.66
N THR A 82 8.67 -2.47 -9.30
CA THR A 82 9.95 -3.07 -9.73
C THR A 82 10.06 -4.52 -9.24
N GLY A 83 10.40 -5.43 -10.15
CA GLY A 83 10.46 -6.87 -9.87
C GLY A 83 9.11 -7.59 -9.96
N GLY A 84 8.00 -6.88 -10.19
CA GLY A 84 6.65 -7.42 -10.40
C GLY A 84 5.95 -7.91 -9.13
N GLN A 85 6.70 -8.45 -8.16
CA GLN A 85 6.19 -8.93 -6.89
C GLN A 85 7.20 -8.67 -5.76
N LYS A 86 6.69 -8.27 -4.60
CA LYS A 86 7.39 -8.25 -3.33
C LYS A 86 6.63 -9.11 -2.33
N VAL A 87 7.32 -10.11 -1.79
CA VAL A 87 6.82 -10.92 -0.68
C VAL A 87 7.55 -10.49 0.58
N GLN A 88 6.80 -10.07 1.59
CA GLN A 88 7.35 -9.73 2.89
C GLN A 88 6.70 -10.67 3.94
N PRO A 89 7.49 -11.50 4.63
CA PRO A 89 6.94 -12.34 5.69
C PRO A 89 6.41 -11.48 6.85
N VAL A 90 5.43 -12.03 7.55
CA VAL A 90 4.73 -11.38 8.65
C VAL A 90 4.68 -12.27 9.89
N ASN A 91 4.94 -11.71 11.08
CA ASN A 91 4.83 -12.41 12.36
C ASN A 91 3.56 -12.05 13.14
N GLY A 92 2.44 -12.69 12.81
CA GLY A 92 1.16 -12.47 13.51
C GLY A 92 0.43 -11.23 13.01
N ASP A 93 -0.65 -10.86 13.69
CA ASP A 93 -1.54 -9.80 13.22
C ASP A 93 -0.82 -8.45 13.16
N LYS A 94 -1.15 -7.65 12.14
CA LYS A 94 -0.55 -6.32 11.92
C LYS A 94 -1.58 -5.33 11.46
N ASP A 95 -1.65 -4.22 12.17
CA ASP A 95 -2.15 -2.97 11.64
C ASP A 95 -0.97 -2.21 11.01
N PHE A 96 -1.15 -1.67 9.81
CA PHE A 96 -0.09 -1.00 9.08
C PHE A 96 -0.65 0.19 8.28
N GLU A 97 0.25 1.07 7.86
CA GLU A 97 -0.02 2.17 6.96
C GLU A 97 0.79 2.05 5.67
N VAL A 98 0.30 2.70 4.62
CA VAL A 98 0.98 2.83 3.34
C VAL A 98 1.24 4.31 3.07
N SER A 99 2.49 4.69 2.85
CA SER A 99 2.85 6.05 2.45
C SER A 99 3.48 6.03 1.07
N ILE A 100 3.07 6.97 0.21
CA ILE A 100 3.81 7.28 -1.01
C ILE A 100 4.98 8.18 -0.60
N THR A 101 6.21 7.85 -1.01
CA THR A 101 7.39 8.68 -0.71
C THR A 101 7.61 9.73 -1.79
N ASP A 102 8.41 10.75 -1.46
CA ASP A 102 8.86 11.74 -2.45
C ASP A 102 9.65 11.11 -3.60
N GLU A 103 10.28 9.94 -3.41
CA GLU A 103 10.98 9.22 -4.49
C GLU A 103 10.04 8.33 -5.33
N GLY A 104 8.72 8.42 -5.14
CA GLY A 104 7.76 7.62 -5.90
C GLY A 104 7.74 6.14 -5.49
N LYS A 105 8.10 5.83 -4.24
CA LYS A 105 7.96 4.49 -3.67
C LYS A 105 6.67 4.37 -2.88
N LEU A 106 6.20 3.14 -2.69
CA LEU A 106 5.27 2.82 -1.62
C LEU A 106 6.03 2.24 -0.45
N ARG A 107 5.93 2.88 0.70
CA ARG A 107 6.43 2.38 1.98
C ARG A 107 5.28 1.80 2.77
N PHE A 108 5.48 0.58 3.26
CA PHE A 108 4.58 -0.15 4.14
C PHE A 108 5.19 -0.10 5.54
N HIS A 109 4.48 0.47 6.51
CA HIS A 109 4.98 0.65 7.88
C HIS A 109 4.02 0.01 8.88
N CYS A 110 4.54 -0.87 9.74
CA CYS A 110 3.79 -1.46 10.83
C CYS A 110 3.54 -0.42 11.92
N LEU A 111 2.28 -0.24 12.31
CA LEU A 111 1.94 0.66 13.43
C LEU A 111 2.37 0.11 14.78
N SER A 112 2.65 -1.21 14.86
CA SER A 112 3.19 -1.86 16.04
C SER A 112 4.10 -3.02 15.67
N GLY A 113 5.29 -3.03 16.27
CA GLY A 113 6.27 -4.10 16.09
C GLY A 113 6.97 -4.04 14.72
N SER A 114 7.37 -5.21 14.23
CA SER A 114 8.13 -5.38 13.00
C SER A 114 7.40 -6.30 12.03
N TRP A 115 7.74 -6.25 10.73
CA TRP A 115 7.16 -7.19 9.76
C TRP A 115 7.57 -8.62 10.08
N THR A 116 8.84 -8.88 10.38
CA THR A 116 9.35 -10.21 10.79
C THR A 116 10.09 -10.15 12.11
N ASN A 117 10.55 -11.30 12.62
CA ASN A 117 11.52 -11.34 13.72
C ASN A 117 12.84 -10.68 13.26
N GLY A 118 12.97 -9.39 13.53
CA GLY A 118 14.03 -8.51 13.05
C GLY A 118 13.69 -7.04 13.34
N PRO A 119 14.61 -6.10 13.10
CA PRO A 119 14.45 -4.72 13.56
C PRO A 119 13.56 -3.84 12.66
N GLY A 120 13.09 -4.33 11.52
CA GLY A 120 12.40 -3.51 10.52
C GLY A 120 10.89 -3.43 10.72
N ASP A 121 10.39 -2.22 11.00
CA ASP A 121 8.97 -1.88 10.98
C ASP A 121 8.46 -1.49 9.59
N SER A 122 9.36 -1.40 8.61
CA SER A 122 9.03 -0.92 7.28
C SER A 122 9.71 -1.68 6.15
N PHE A 123 9.03 -1.72 5.00
CA PHE A 123 9.63 -2.10 3.73
C PHE A 123 9.07 -1.23 2.60
N GLU A 124 9.80 -1.17 1.49
CA GLU A 124 9.43 -0.34 0.35
C GLU A 124 9.33 -1.15 -0.94
N VAL A 125 8.50 -0.68 -1.85
CA VAL A 125 8.47 -1.10 -3.26
C VAL A 125 8.54 0.13 -4.15
N GLN A 126 9.32 0.03 -5.23
CA GLN A 126 9.43 1.12 -6.20
C GLN A 126 8.30 1.02 -7.22
N LEU A 127 7.55 2.11 -7.44
CA LEU A 127 6.53 2.19 -8.48
C LEU A 127 7.18 2.46 -9.83
N LEU A 128 6.91 1.60 -10.82
CA LEU A 128 7.52 1.71 -12.16
C LEU A 128 7.22 3.04 -12.87
N PRO A 129 5.97 3.55 -12.87
CA PRO A 129 5.65 4.77 -13.62
C PRO A 129 6.26 6.05 -13.03
N PHE A 130 6.80 5.98 -11.81
CA PHE A 130 7.30 7.13 -11.06
C PHE A 130 8.81 7.06 -10.80
N GLN A 131 9.52 6.15 -11.48
CA GLN A 131 10.97 6.13 -11.50
C GLN A 131 11.47 7.40 -12.21
N GLN A 132 12.20 8.25 -11.49
CA GLN A 132 12.94 9.39 -12.04
C GLN A 132 14.40 9.02 -12.22
#